data_AF-A0A9X2HJM2-F1
#
_entry.id   AF-A0A9X2HJM2-F1
#
_cell.length_a   1.000
_cell.length_b   1.000
_cell.length_c   1.000
_cell.angle_alpha   90.00
_cell.angle_beta   90.00
_cell.angle_gamma   90.00
#
_symmetry.space_group_name_H-M   'P 1'
#
loop_
_entity.id
_entity.type
_entity.pdbx_description
1 polymer ?
#
loop_
_entity_poly.entity_id
_entity_poly.type
_entity_poly.pdbx_seq_one_letter_code
_entity_poly.pdbx_strand_id
1 'polypeptide(L)'
;MSERPQNSSPGHSTPAGAPPEPSVGEPAGTRVPEPAPSAAAPGGTGGPRPARAGGLEGRPDSAWLRASLWLSAPLTVLAAAWVTFGRALFGAAGELTGIFAISLGPLMLIVMGLASVRMHQDARRFAHRVTTPLLSFAQLAAWVLAFFFGLLIPDRVDGRTISAVSEIAGDHLVGLSAGFGNTVGILTYVAAFATLLIASTEQRRSRRAVAGEPATEDEMLDRAEYDGGPYAPPRLF
;
A
#
# COMPACT_ATOMS: atom_id res chain seq x y z
N MET A 1 1.66 53.91 -8.95
CA MET A 1 1.79 54.46 -7.58
C MET A 1 1.33 53.38 -6.63
N SER A 2 2.27 52.56 -6.16
CA SER A 2 3.02 52.73 -4.88
C SER A 2 2.21 52.15 -3.72
N GLU A 3 2.70 51.28 -2.84
CA GLU A 3 4.03 50.73 -2.57
C GLU A 3 3.84 49.50 -1.66
N ARG A 4 4.69 48.48 -1.80
CA ARG A 4 4.91 47.43 -0.79
C ARG A 4 6.03 47.90 0.16
N PRO A 5 5.91 47.77 1.49
CA PRO A 5 7.08 47.79 2.38
C PRO A 5 7.65 46.36 2.47
N GLN A 6 8.82 46.08 1.91
CA GLN A 6 10.18 46.29 2.42
C GLN A 6 10.54 45.47 3.67
N ASN A 7 11.45 44.54 3.38
CA ASN A 7 12.19 43.60 4.20
C ASN A 7 13.32 44.31 4.97
N SER A 8 13.47 44.02 6.27
CA SER A 8 14.60 44.47 7.08
C SER A 8 15.04 43.40 8.08
N SER A 9 16.15 42.74 7.76
CA SER A 9 17.16 42.17 8.69
C SER A 9 18.51 42.65 8.14
N PRO A 10 19.59 42.89 8.93
CA PRO A 10 20.07 42.02 10.01
C PRO A 10 20.70 42.75 11.23
N GLY A 11 21.03 42.00 12.29
CA GLY A 11 21.78 42.52 13.44
C GLY A 11 22.60 41.43 14.11
N HIS A 12 23.87 41.33 13.72
CA HIS A 12 24.93 40.58 14.41
C HIS A 12 25.34 41.33 15.69
N SER A 13 25.46 40.62 16.80
CA SER A 13 26.29 41.04 17.93
C SER A 13 26.83 39.84 18.70
N THR A 14 28.15 39.66 18.62
CA THR A 14 28.96 38.82 19.50
C THR A 14 29.61 39.71 20.56
N PRO A 15 29.66 39.27 21.82
CA PRO A 15 30.84 39.52 22.66
C PRO A 15 31.30 38.20 23.32
N ALA A 16 32.52 37.72 23.07
CA ALA A 16 33.75 38.12 23.75
C ALA A 16 33.71 37.86 25.28
N GLY A 17 34.38 36.80 25.72
CA GLY A 17 34.65 36.56 27.14
C GLY A 17 34.89 35.10 27.52
N ALA A 18 36.06 34.55 27.17
CA ALA A 18 36.59 33.35 27.82
C ALA A 18 37.57 33.76 28.94
N PRO A 19 37.56 33.02 30.06
CA PRO A 19 38.81 32.70 30.76
C PRO A 19 39.05 31.17 30.87
N PRO A 20 40.29 30.75 31.17
CA PRO A 20 40.90 29.53 30.66
C PRO A 20 40.63 28.24 31.46
N GLU A 21 40.86 27.12 30.77
CA GLU A 21 40.85 25.75 31.28
C GLU A 21 41.85 25.50 32.42
N PRO A 22 41.46 24.74 33.47
CA PRO A 22 42.42 24.09 34.35
C PRO A 22 42.95 22.80 33.72
N SER A 23 44.25 22.80 33.46
CA SER A 23 45.07 21.65 33.09
C SER A 23 44.96 20.53 34.13
N VAL A 24 44.27 19.45 33.80
CA VAL A 24 44.30 18.21 34.59
C VAL A 24 45.44 17.36 34.05
N GLY A 25 46.51 17.28 34.84
CA GLY A 25 47.64 16.41 34.59
C GLY A 25 47.21 14.94 34.61
N GLU A 26 47.73 14.19 33.64
CA GLU A 26 47.54 12.76 33.44
C GLU A 26 48.63 11.99 34.20
N PRO A 27 48.32 11.29 35.31
CA PRO A 27 49.27 10.41 35.94
C PRO A 27 49.25 9.02 35.28
N ALA A 28 50.38 8.71 34.64
CA ALA A 28 51.08 7.43 34.65
C ALA A 28 50.26 6.15 34.94
N GLY A 29 50.01 5.39 33.87
CA GLY A 29 50.39 3.98 33.78
C GLY A 29 49.96 3.05 34.90
N THR A 30 48.77 2.47 34.77
CA THR A 30 48.41 1.18 35.38
C THR A 30 48.10 0.18 34.27
N ARG A 31 49.09 -0.66 33.96
CA ARG A 31 48.90 -1.85 33.13
C ARG A 31 47.87 -2.76 33.81
N VAL A 32 46.73 -2.93 33.16
CA VAL A 32 45.79 -4.00 33.48
C VAL A 32 46.44 -5.33 33.05
N PRO A 33 46.57 -6.33 33.94
CA PRO A 33 47.04 -7.64 33.53
C PRO A 33 46.00 -8.32 32.64
N GLU A 34 46.47 -8.72 31.46
CA GLU A 34 45.80 -9.54 30.45
C GLU A 34 45.26 -10.84 31.08
N PRO A 35 43.95 -11.14 31.02
CA PRO A 35 43.45 -12.43 31.44
C PRO A 35 43.89 -13.50 30.41
N ALA A 36 44.55 -14.53 30.93
CA ALA A 36 45.04 -15.69 30.18
C ALA A 36 43.98 -16.29 29.24
N PRO A 37 44.39 -16.85 28.08
CA PRO A 37 43.48 -17.51 27.15
C PRO A 37 42.84 -18.73 27.83
N SER A 38 41.56 -18.59 28.18
CA SER A 38 40.74 -19.70 28.65
C SER A 38 40.64 -20.74 27.53
N ALA A 39 41.07 -21.94 27.87
CA ALA A 39 41.16 -23.10 27.01
C ALA A 39 39.83 -23.39 26.30
N ALA A 40 39.96 -23.76 25.03
CA ALA A 40 38.90 -24.21 24.15
C ALA A 40 38.02 -25.30 24.80
N ALA A 41 36.74 -24.98 24.96
CA ALA A 41 35.70 -26.00 25.07
C ALA A 41 35.36 -26.52 23.65
N PRO A 42 35.37 -27.83 23.39
CA PRO A 42 35.03 -28.38 22.10
C PRO A 42 33.51 -28.49 21.94
N GLY A 43 33.02 -28.18 20.74
CA GLY A 43 31.74 -28.70 20.25
C GLY A 43 30.53 -27.82 20.52
N GLY A 44 30.42 -26.71 19.80
CA GLY A 44 29.23 -25.85 19.84
C GLY A 44 29.05 -24.98 18.61
N THR A 45 29.46 -25.41 17.41
CA THR A 45 29.14 -24.67 16.16
C THR A 45 27.75 -25.05 15.66
N GLY A 46 26.74 -24.79 16.48
CA GLY A 46 25.37 -24.56 16.02
C GLY A 46 25.21 -23.08 15.64
N GLY A 47 26.13 -22.55 14.83
CA GLY A 47 25.94 -21.22 14.26
C GLY A 47 24.70 -21.25 13.37
N PRO A 48 23.82 -20.23 13.42
CA PRO A 48 22.67 -20.16 12.53
C PRO A 48 23.19 -20.31 11.10
N ARG A 49 22.73 -21.37 10.42
CA ARG A 49 23.02 -21.59 9.00
C ARG A 49 22.73 -20.29 8.26
N PRO A 50 23.65 -19.78 7.41
CA PRO A 50 23.33 -18.64 6.56
C PRO A 50 22.06 -19.02 5.78
N ALA A 51 21.02 -18.18 5.91
CA ALA A 51 19.73 -18.38 5.28
C ALA A 51 19.98 -18.66 3.79
N ARG A 52 19.82 -19.94 3.42
CA ARG A 52 19.97 -20.43 2.06
C ARG A 52 18.91 -19.71 1.24
N ALA A 53 19.32 -19.12 0.12
CA ALA A 53 18.51 -18.34 -0.82
C ALA A 53 17.07 -18.88 -1.04
N GLY A 54 16.19 -18.52 -0.12
CA GLY A 54 14.80 -18.93 -0.04
C GLY A 54 14.04 -17.69 0.39
N GLY A 55 12.98 -17.35 -0.33
CA GLY A 55 12.20 -16.14 -0.07
C GLY A 55 11.74 -16.05 1.39
N LEU A 56 11.36 -14.86 1.83
CA LEU A 56 10.85 -14.62 3.17
C LEU A 56 9.80 -15.70 3.54
N GLU A 57 10.05 -16.42 4.63
CA GLU A 57 9.07 -17.31 5.24
C GLU A 57 8.12 -16.44 6.08
N GLY A 58 6.81 -16.67 5.96
CA GLY A 58 5.86 -15.97 6.84
C GLY A 58 4.45 -15.72 6.30
N ARG A 59 4.15 -16.01 5.03
CA ARG A 59 2.77 -15.90 4.53
C ARG A 59 2.08 -17.27 4.52
N PRO A 60 0.85 -17.37 5.08
CA PRO A 60 0.10 -18.62 5.08
C PRO A 60 -0.19 -19.03 3.64
N ASP A 61 0.11 -20.28 3.33
CA ASP A 61 -0.16 -20.80 2.01
C ASP A 61 -1.67 -20.97 1.81
N SER A 62 -2.25 -20.22 0.88
CA SER A 62 -3.68 -20.23 0.58
C SER A 62 -3.92 -20.20 -0.92
N ALA A 63 -4.78 -21.11 -1.39
CA ALA A 63 -5.21 -21.16 -2.78
C ALA A 63 -5.91 -19.86 -3.20
N TRP A 64 -6.68 -19.25 -2.30
CA TRP A 64 -7.36 -17.96 -2.54
C TRP A 64 -6.37 -16.83 -2.78
N LEU A 65 -5.32 -16.72 -1.96
CA LEU A 65 -4.29 -15.67 -2.08
C LEU A 65 -3.46 -15.83 -3.36
N ARG A 66 -3.29 -17.08 -3.82
CA ARG A 66 -2.67 -17.35 -5.12
C ARG A 66 -3.61 -16.97 -6.26
N ALA A 67 -4.86 -17.38 -6.18
CA ALA A 67 -5.86 -17.06 -7.20
C ALA A 67 -6.06 -15.55 -7.34
N SER A 68 -6.18 -14.81 -6.23
CA SER A 68 -6.35 -13.35 -6.27
C SER A 68 -5.15 -12.64 -6.91
N LEU A 69 -3.92 -13.12 -6.64
CA LEU A 69 -2.72 -12.63 -7.32
C LEU A 69 -2.79 -12.86 -8.84
N TRP A 70 -3.12 -14.09 -9.28
CA TRP A 70 -3.23 -14.42 -10.70
C TRP A 70 -4.36 -13.67 -11.40
N LEU A 71 -5.48 -13.50 -10.73
CA LEU A 71 -6.64 -12.76 -11.22
C LEU A 71 -6.40 -11.24 -11.25
N SER A 72 -5.39 -10.73 -10.52
CA SER A 72 -5.16 -9.30 -10.38
C SER A 72 -4.97 -8.57 -11.71
N ALA A 73 -4.15 -9.13 -12.61
CA ALA A 73 -3.86 -8.55 -13.91
C ALA A 73 -5.07 -8.62 -14.88
N PRO A 74 -5.68 -9.79 -15.15
CA PRO A 74 -6.81 -9.87 -16.08
C PRO A 74 -8.03 -9.09 -15.59
N LEU A 75 -8.34 -9.14 -14.28
CA LEU A 75 -9.50 -8.41 -13.75
C LEU A 75 -9.28 -6.90 -13.71
N THR A 76 -8.04 -6.42 -13.67
CA THR A 76 -7.75 -4.99 -13.84
C THR A 76 -8.14 -4.51 -15.24
N VAL A 77 -7.73 -5.24 -16.27
CA VAL A 77 -8.07 -4.92 -17.67
C VAL A 77 -9.59 -5.02 -17.86
N LEU A 78 -10.19 -6.10 -17.35
CA LEU A 78 -11.63 -6.30 -17.43
C LEU A 78 -12.40 -5.19 -16.72
N ALA A 79 -11.98 -4.79 -15.51
CA ALA A 79 -12.63 -3.72 -14.76
C ALA A 79 -12.52 -2.37 -15.48
N ALA A 80 -11.35 -2.03 -16.04
CA ALA A 80 -11.18 -0.80 -16.82
C ALA A 80 -12.06 -0.80 -18.08
N ALA A 81 -12.09 -1.92 -18.80
CA ALA A 81 -12.97 -2.10 -19.96
C ALA A 81 -14.45 -2.02 -19.57
N TRP A 82 -14.84 -2.64 -18.45
CA TRP A 82 -16.21 -2.65 -17.94
C TRP A 82 -16.69 -1.27 -17.51
N VAL A 83 -15.89 -0.52 -16.75
CA VAL A 83 -16.24 0.85 -16.33
C VAL A 83 -16.42 1.78 -17.54
N THR A 84 -15.65 1.53 -18.61
CA THR A 84 -15.69 2.33 -19.83
C THR A 84 -16.86 1.94 -20.73
N PHE A 85 -17.00 0.65 -21.05
CA PHE A 85 -17.87 0.14 -22.10
C PHE A 85 -18.98 -0.79 -21.60
N GLY A 86 -19.02 -1.14 -20.31
CA GLY A 86 -19.98 -2.12 -19.77
C GLY A 86 -21.43 -1.72 -20.04
N ARG A 87 -21.73 -0.43 -20.01
CA ARG A 87 -23.05 0.12 -20.36
C ARG A 87 -23.44 -0.07 -21.82
N ALA A 88 -22.46 -0.17 -22.74
CA ALA A 88 -22.71 -0.38 -24.16
C ALA A 88 -23.35 -1.75 -24.44
N LEU A 89 -23.09 -2.75 -23.59
CA LEU A 89 -23.69 -4.07 -23.69
C LEU A 89 -25.21 -4.06 -23.47
N PHE A 90 -25.73 -3.01 -22.84
CA PHE A 90 -27.15 -2.86 -22.54
C PHE A 90 -27.86 -1.88 -23.48
N GLY A 91 -27.16 -1.25 -24.45
CA GLY A 91 -27.74 -0.23 -25.33
C GLY A 91 -27.60 1.21 -24.82
N ALA A 92 -27.08 1.39 -23.60
CA ALA A 92 -26.89 2.70 -22.96
C ALA A 92 -25.54 3.36 -23.28
N ALA A 93 -24.98 3.14 -24.48
CA ALA A 93 -23.75 3.82 -24.90
C ALA A 93 -24.08 5.23 -25.42
N GLY A 94 -23.68 6.26 -24.66
CA GLY A 94 -23.89 7.66 -25.01
C GLY A 94 -22.59 8.46 -25.08
N GLU A 95 -22.71 9.79 -25.07
CA GLU A 95 -21.56 10.71 -25.16
C GLU A 95 -20.54 10.51 -24.02
N LEU A 96 -20.98 10.09 -22.83
CA LEU A 96 -20.07 9.91 -21.68
C LEU A 96 -19.14 8.71 -21.86
N THR A 97 -19.46 7.77 -22.74
CA THR A 97 -18.59 6.62 -23.04
C THR A 97 -17.24 7.08 -23.60
N GLY A 98 -17.25 8.07 -24.51
CA GLY A 98 -16.02 8.63 -25.07
C GLY A 98 -15.17 9.36 -24.02
N ILE A 99 -15.82 10.10 -23.12
CA ILE A 99 -15.12 10.78 -22.01
C ILE A 99 -14.47 9.75 -21.08
N PHE A 100 -15.19 8.67 -20.73
CA PHE A 100 -14.66 7.63 -19.85
C PHE A 100 -13.49 6.87 -20.50
N ALA A 101 -13.53 6.66 -21.82
CA ALA A 101 -12.47 5.98 -22.56
C ALA A 101 -11.14 6.74 -22.53
N ILE A 102 -11.18 8.07 -22.43
CA ILE A 102 -9.97 8.92 -22.40
C ILE A 102 -9.55 9.25 -20.96
N SER A 103 -10.47 9.22 -19.99
CA SER A 103 -10.21 9.63 -18.60
C SER A 103 -10.25 8.47 -17.60
N LEU A 104 -11.47 8.07 -17.20
CA LEU A 104 -11.72 7.16 -16.08
C LEU A 104 -11.24 5.73 -16.35
N GLY A 105 -11.42 5.21 -17.55
CA GLY A 105 -10.92 3.90 -17.97
C GLY A 105 -9.40 3.80 -17.87
N PRO A 106 -8.64 4.68 -18.54
CA PRO A 106 -7.19 4.75 -18.42
C PRO A 106 -6.71 4.96 -16.98
N LEU A 107 -7.37 5.84 -16.21
CA LEU A 107 -7.02 6.05 -14.80
C LEU A 107 -7.16 4.76 -13.98
N MET A 108 -8.29 4.05 -14.13
CA MET A 108 -8.54 2.78 -13.45
C MET A 108 -7.47 1.74 -13.84
N LEU A 109 -7.18 1.64 -15.14
CA LEU A 109 -6.17 0.73 -15.67
C LEU A 109 -4.78 1.01 -15.09
N ILE A 110 -4.39 2.29 -15.00
CA ILE A 110 -3.10 2.70 -14.45
C ILE A 110 -3.02 2.40 -12.96
N VAL A 111 -4.03 2.80 -12.18
CA VAL A 111 -4.00 2.65 -10.71
C VAL A 111 -4.01 1.17 -10.31
N MET A 112 -4.98 0.40 -10.82
CA MET A 112 -5.08 -1.03 -10.52
C MET A 112 -3.96 -1.83 -11.19
N GLY A 113 -3.48 -1.39 -12.35
CA GLY A 113 -2.35 -2.02 -13.05
C GLY A 113 -1.06 -1.85 -12.26
N LEU A 114 -0.81 -0.64 -11.74
CA LEU A 114 0.31 -0.39 -10.86
C LEU A 114 0.17 -1.21 -9.57
N ALA A 115 -1.02 -1.29 -8.98
CA ALA A 115 -1.26 -2.11 -7.79
C ALA A 115 -0.93 -3.60 -8.06
N SER A 116 -1.40 -4.15 -9.18
CA SER A 116 -1.11 -5.52 -9.61
C SER A 116 0.39 -5.76 -9.84
N VAL A 117 1.09 -4.84 -10.50
CA VAL A 117 2.55 -4.94 -10.70
C VAL A 117 3.27 -4.97 -9.34
N ARG A 118 2.89 -4.08 -8.42
CA ARG A 118 3.51 -4.01 -7.07
C ARG A 118 3.25 -5.27 -6.26
N MET A 119 2.02 -5.77 -6.31
CA MET A 119 1.61 -7.03 -5.69
C MET A 119 2.40 -8.24 -6.22
N HIS A 120 2.62 -8.32 -7.55
CA HIS A 120 3.45 -9.38 -8.14
C HIS A 120 4.94 -9.24 -7.80
N GLN A 121 5.47 -8.01 -7.79
CA GLN A 121 6.85 -7.75 -7.38
C GLN A 121 7.08 -8.13 -5.92
N ASP A 122 6.10 -7.87 -5.07
CA ASP A 122 6.10 -8.25 -3.67
C ASP A 122 6.03 -9.76 -3.46
N ALA A 123 5.06 -10.43 -4.09
CA ALA A 123 4.87 -11.88 -3.99
C ALA A 123 6.15 -12.66 -4.38
N ARG A 124 6.91 -12.19 -5.38
CA ARG A 124 8.18 -12.82 -5.80
C ARG A 124 9.25 -12.91 -4.70
N ARG A 125 9.14 -12.11 -3.63
CA ARG A 125 10.08 -12.12 -2.49
C ARG A 125 9.78 -13.22 -1.45
N PHE A 126 8.61 -13.85 -1.51
CA PHE A 126 8.15 -14.86 -0.56
C PHE A 126 8.20 -16.26 -1.18
N ALA A 127 8.48 -17.28 -0.36
CA ALA A 127 8.61 -18.67 -0.83
C ALA A 127 7.37 -19.19 -1.58
N HIS A 128 6.17 -18.91 -1.05
CA HIS A 128 4.91 -19.37 -1.64
C HIS A 128 4.33 -18.45 -2.73
N ARG A 129 4.98 -17.32 -3.02
CA ARG A 129 4.52 -16.32 -4.00
C ARG A 129 3.04 -15.93 -3.84
N VAL A 130 2.63 -15.67 -2.60
CA VAL A 130 1.26 -15.30 -2.25
C VAL A 130 1.15 -13.83 -1.84
N THR A 131 -0.04 -13.25 -2.02
CA THR A 131 -0.39 -11.93 -1.50
C THR A 131 -0.83 -11.99 -0.02
N THR A 132 -1.20 -10.85 0.55
CA THR A 132 -1.77 -10.75 1.90
C THR A 132 -3.31 -10.78 1.85
N PRO A 133 -3.98 -11.24 2.93
CA PRO A 133 -5.44 -11.25 3.00
C PRO A 133 -6.05 -9.85 2.90
N LEU A 134 -5.41 -8.84 3.51
CA LEU A 134 -5.86 -7.45 3.46
C LEU A 134 -5.86 -6.91 2.03
N LEU A 135 -4.76 -7.10 1.30
CA LEU A 135 -4.66 -6.64 -0.08
C LEU A 135 -5.65 -7.39 -1.00
N SER A 136 -5.80 -8.70 -0.79
CA SER A 136 -6.79 -9.50 -1.52
C SER A 136 -8.23 -9.02 -1.27
N PHE A 137 -8.57 -8.61 -0.05
CA PHE A 137 -9.89 -8.09 0.28
C PHE A 137 -10.14 -6.70 -0.31
N ALA A 138 -9.15 -5.80 -0.19
CA ALA A 138 -9.22 -4.47 -0.78
C ALA A 138 -9.42 -4.54 -2.32
N GLN A 139 -8.71 -5.46 -2.97
CA GLN A 139 -8.85 -5.70 -4.39
C GLN A 139 -10.23 -6.26 -4.78
N LEU A 140 -10.74 -7.23 -4.01
CA LEU A 140 -12.09 -7.76 -4.21
C LEU A 140 -13.14 -6.67 -4.07
N ALA A 141 -13.04 -5.82 -3.04
CA ALA A 141 -13.93 -4.70 -2.83
C ALA A 141 -13.89 -3.72 -4.02
N ALA A 142 -12.70 -3.39 -4.52
CA ALA A 142 -12.54 -2.52 -5.70
C ALA A 142 -13.21 -3.13 -6.96
N TRP A 143 -13.10 -4.45 -7.16
CA TRP A 143 -13.76 -5.12 -8.29
C TRP A 143 -15.28 -5.13 -8.17
N VAL A 144 -15.81 -5.44 -6.99
CA VAL A 144 -17.26 -5.43 -6.73
C VAL A 144 -17.82 -4.03 -6.94
N LEU A 145 -17.14 -3.01 -6.41
CA LEU A 145 -17.51 -1.61 -6.62
C LEU A 145 -17.46 -1.21 -8.10
N ALA A 146 -16.41 -1.58 -8.82
CA ALA A 146 -16.28 -1.30 -10.25
C ALA A 146 -17.39 -1.98 -11.08
N PHE A 147 -17.78 -3.21 -10.70
CA PHE A 147 -18.87 -3.93 -11.33
C PHE A 147 -20.20 -3.16 -11.19
N PHE A 148 -20.56 -2.79 -9.95
CA PHE A 148 -21.76 -1.99 -9.70
C PHE A 148 -21.67 -0.61 -10.35
N PHE A 149 -20.52 0.05 -10.32
CA PHE A 149 -20.32 1.32 -10.99
C PHE A 149 -20.66 1.23 -12.47
N GLY A 150 -20.14 0.23 -13.18
CA GLY A 150 -20.44 0.01 -14.60
C GLY A 150 -21.93 -0.17 -14.91
N LEU A 151 -22.71 -0.71 -13.97
CA LEU A 151 -24.16 -0.87 -14.10
C LEU A 151 -24.94 0.41 -13.78
N LEU A 152 -24.50 1.16 -12.76
CA LEU A 152 -25.21 2.32 -12.26
C LEU A 152 -24.93 3.62 -13.03
N ILE A 153 -23.86 3.70 -13.82
CA ILE A 153 -23.54 4.92 -14.57
C ILE A 153 -24.67 5.24 -15.56
N PRO A 154 -25.35 6.38 -15.41
CA PRO A 154 -26.23 6.89 -16.43
C PRO A 154 -25.39 7.50 -17.57
N ASP A 155 -25.74 7.17 -18.81
CA ASP A 155 -25.23 7.84 -20.01
C ASP A 155 -26.33 8.70 -20.65
N ARG A 156 -25.95 9.59 -21.57
CA ARG A 156 -26.88 10.38 -22.36
C ARG A 156 -26.93 9.89 -23.80
N VAL A 157 -28.07 9.37 -24.20
CA VAL A 157 -28.38 8.94 -25.57
C VAL A 157 -29.48 9.84 -26.09
N ASP A 158 -29.22 10.57 -27.18
CA ASP A 158 -30.18 11.47 -27.84
C ASP A 158 -30.87 12.49 -26.91
N GLY A 159 -30.12 13.02 -25.93
CA GLY A 159 -30.62 14.01 -24.97
C GLY A 159 -31.42 13.45 -23.80
N ARG A 160 -31.59 12.12 -23.71
CA ARG A 160 -32.22 11.43 -22.56
C ARG A 160 -31.16 10.73 -21.71
N THR A 161 -31.32 10.79 -20.39
CA THR A 161 -30.45 10.09 -19.43
C THR A 161 -30.92 8.65 -19.29
N ILE A 162 -30.12 7.69 -19.76
CA ILE A 162 -30.42 6.25 -19.74
C ILE A 162 -29.29 5.54 -18.98
N SER A 163 -29.62 4.69 -18.01
CA SER A 163 -28.67 3.80 -17.34
C SER A 163 -29.06 2.34 -17.59
N ALA A 164 -28.12 1.40 -17.50
CA ALA A 164 -28.41 -0.03 -17.67
C ALA A 164 -29.48 -0.52 -16.67
N VAL A 165 -29.51 0.04 -15.46
CA VAL A 165 -30.55 -0.23 -14.45
C VAL A 165 -31.91 0.34 -14.88
N SER A 166 -31.97 1.51 -15.51
CA SER A 166 -33.22 2.06 -16.02
C SER A 166 -33.81 1.22 -17.16
N GLU A 167 -32.94 0.64 -17.99
CA GLU A 167 -33.34 -0.18 -19.13
C GLU A 167 -33.85 -1.57 -18.69
N ILE A 168 -33.32 -2.10 -17.58
CA ILE A 168 -33.73 -3.40 -17.02
C ILE A 168 -34.89 -3.26 -16.01
N ALA A 169 -34.95 -2.17 -15.23
CA ALA A 169 -35.85 -2.04 -14.08
C ALA A 169 -36.87 -0.87 -14.19
N GLY A 170 -36.82 -0.06 -15.24
CA GLY A 170 -37.81 0.98 -15.57
C GLY A 170 -37.44 2.41 -15.16
N ASP A 171 -38.03 3.39 -15.85
CA ASP A 171 -37.71 4.83 -15.80
C ASP A 171 -37.80 5.49 -14.41
N HIS A 172 -38.47 4.86 -13.44
CA HIS A 172 -38.64 5.36 -12.09
C HIS A 172 -37.36 5.28 -11.23
N LEU A 173 -36.31 4.59 -11.70
CA LEU A 173 -35.03 4.45 -11.00
C LEU A 173 -33.89 5.32 -11.55
N VAL A 174 -34.13 6.13 -12.61
CA VAL A 174 -33.09 6.98 -13.22
C VAL A 174 -32.47 7.94 -12.19
N GLY A 175 -33.30 8.62 -11.39
CA GLY A 175 -32.82 9.55 -10.36
C GLY A 175 -32.02 8.87 -9.23
N LEU A 176 -32.38 7.65 -8.87
CA LEU A 176 -31.69 6.84 -7.87
C LEU A 176 -30.35 6.33 -8.43
N SER A 177 -30.33 5.92 -9.71
CA SER A 177 -29.10 5.49 -10.41
C SER A 177 -28.08 6.63 -10.56
N ALA A 178 -28.52 7.88 -10.76
CA ALA A 178 -27.61 9.02 -10.87
C ALA A 178 -26.93 9.37 -9.52
N GLY A 179 -27.68 9.36 -8.41
CA GLY A 179 -27.13 9.63 -7.08
C GLY A 179 -26.19 8.52 -6.58
N PHE A 180 -26.58 7.26 -6.81
CA PHE A 180 -25.73 6.12 -6.44
C PHE A 180 -24.54 5.95 -7.39
N GLY A 181 -24.69 6.24 -8.69
CA GLY A 181 -23.60 6.15 -9.67
C GLY A 181 -22.40 7.01 -9.28
N ASN A 182 -22.62 8.26 -8.87
CA ASN A 182 -21.54 9.14 -8.39
C ASN A 182 -20.88 8.59 -7.12
N THR A 183 -21.68 8.18 -6.13
CA THR A 183 -21.19 7.66 -4.85
C THR A 183 -20.38 6.38 -5.04
N VAL A 184 -20.93 5.42 -5.79
CA VAL A 184 -20.27 4.15 -6.12
C VAL A 184 -19.02 4.39 -6.97
N GLY A 185 -19.05 5.35 -7.88
CA GLY A 185 -17.87 5.79 -8.64
C GLY A 185 -16.75 6.28 -7.73
N ILE A 186 -17.04 7.22 -6.83
CA ILE A 186 -16.06 7.72 -5.85
C ILE A 186 -15.51 6.56 -5.02
N LEU A 187 -16.38 5.71 -4.47
CA LEU A 187 -15.97 4.55 -3.67
C LEU A 187 -15.09 3.58 -4.46
N THR A 188 -15.39 3.36 -5.75
CA THR A 188 -14.58 2.52 -6.64
C THR A 188 -13.16 3.03 -6.73
N TYR A 189 -12.98 4.33 -6.99
CA TYR A 189 -11.64 4.91 -7.10
C TYR A 189 -10.95 5.00 -5.75
N VAL A 190 -11.66 5.31 -4.66
CA VAL A 190 -11.10 5.27 -3.31
C VAL A 190 -10.58 3.86 -2.99
N ALA A 191 -11.33 2.81 -3.30
CA ALA A 191 -10.90 1.43 -3.11
C ALA A 191 -9.72 1.06 -4.01
N ALA A 192 -9.69 1.53 -5.26
CA ALA A 192 -8.56 1.32 -6.18
C ALA A 192 -7.27 1.99 -5.67
N PHE A 193 -7.36 3.25 -5.22
CA PHE A 193 -6.23 3.95 -4.61
C PHE A 193 -5.78 3.32 -3.29
N ALA A 194 -6.71 2.92 -2.42
CA ALA A 194 -6.40 2.19 -1.19
C ALA A 194 -5.64 0.89 -1.49
N THR A 195 -6.09 0.12 -2.50
CA THR A 195 -5.42 -1.10 -2.96
C THR A 195 -3.99 -0.79 -3.43
N LEU A 196 -3.79 0.26 -4.22
CA LEU A 196 -2.46 0.69 -4.67
C LEU A 196 -1.57 1.13 -3.51
N LEU A 197 -2.11 1.86 -2.54
CA LEU A 197 -1.38 2.32 -1.36
C LEU A 197 -0.95 1.13 -0.50
N ILE A 198 -1.86 0.20 -0.20
CA ILE A 198 -1.57 -1.03 0.56
C ILE A 198 -0.51 -1.87 -0.18
N ALA A 199 -0.66 -2.09 -1.48
CA ALA A 199 0.34 -2.82 -2.27
C ALA A 199 1.71 -2.13 -2.24
N SER A 200 1.73 -0.79 -2.25
CA SER A 200 2.97 0.00 -2.21
C SER A 200 3.63 -0.01 -0.83
N THR A 201 2.86 0.05 0.26
CA THR A 201 3.39 -0.03 1.62
C THR A 201 3.93 -1.44 1.90
N GLU A 202 3.18 -2.48 1.55
CA GLU A 202 3.65 -3.87 1.68
C GLU A 202 4.92 -4.12 0.90
N GLN A 203 4.99 -3.69 -0.36
CA GLN A 203 6.21 -3.82 -1.15
C GLN A 203 7.42 -3.10 -0.53
N ARG A 204 7.21 -1.89 0.02
CA ARG A 204 8.28 -1.14 0.69
C ARG A 204 8.75 -1.90 1.93
N ARG A 205 7.82 -2.39 2.77
CA ARG A 205 8.11 -3.19 3.96
C ARG A 205 8.90 -4.45 3.62
N SER A 206 8.43 -5.25 2.67
CA SER A 206 9.13 -6.46 2.24
C SER A 206 10.51 -6.17 1.65
N ARG A 207 10.69 -5.05 0.93
CA ARG A 207 12.00 -4.66 0.40
C ARG A 207 12.99 -4.32 1.52
N ARG A 208 12.56 -3.61 2.56
CA ARG A 208 13.38 -3.29 3.74
C ARG A 208 13.78 -4.54 4.50
N ALA A 209 12.83 -5.46 4.70
CA ALA A 209 13.09 -6.73 5.36
C ALA A 209 14.17 -7.55 4.62
N VAL A 210 14.12 -7.60 3.29
CA VAL A 210 15.15 -8.26 2.47
C VAL A 210 16.51 -7.52 2.54
N ALA A 211 16.49 -6.20 2.69
CA ALA A 211 17.71 -5.39 2.84
C ALA A 211 18.34 -5.47 4.24
N GLY A 212 17.68 -6.09 5.21
CA GLY A 212 18.14 -6.17 6.60
C GLY A 212 18.02 -4.85 7.37
N GLU A 213 17.21 -3.91 6.89
CA GLU A 213 16.91 -2.67 7.61
C GLU A 213 16.04 -2.98 8.84
N PRO A 214 16.28 -2.32 10.00
CA PRO A 214 15.48 -2.54 11.20
C PRO A 214 14.01 -2.18 10.96
N ALA A 215 13.11 -2.93 11.59
CA ALA A 215 11.67 -2.64 11.58
C ALA A 215 11.42 -1.24 12.17
N THR A 216 10.40 -0.56 11.66
CA THR A 216 10.04 0.78 12.16
C THR A 216 9.51 0.66 13.61
N GLU A 217 9.63 1.71 14.43
CA GLU A 217 9.09 1.72 15.80
C GLU A 217 7.62 1.27 15.84
N ASP A 218 6.78 1.78 14.93
CA ASP A 218 5.38 1.36 14.77
C ASP A 218 5.23 -0.15 14.53
N GLU A 219 6.11 -0.75 13.73
CA GLU A 219 6.07 -2.19 13.44
C GLU A 219 6.54 -3.03 14.62
N MET A 220 7.44 -2.48 15.45
CA MET A 220 7.83 -3.09 16.71
C MET A 220 6.69 -3.04 17.72
N LEU A 221 5.96 -1.92 17.79
CA LEU A 221 4.79 -1.75 18.65
C LEU A 221 3.64 -2.68 18.24
N ASP A 222 3.29 -2.73 16.95
CA ASP A 222 2.28 -3.64 16.41
C ASP A 222 2.59 -5.11 16.76
N ARG A 223 3.88 -5.49 16.68
CA ARG A 223 4.34 -6.85 16.99
C ARG A 223 4.31 -7.15 18.48
N ALA A 224 4.71 -6.19 19.31
CA ALA A 224 4.66 -6.32 20.77
C ALA A 224 3.21 -6.41 21.28
N GLU A 225 2.28 -5.67 20.66
CA GLU A 225 0.84 -5.75 20.96
C GLU A 225 0.25 -7.11 20.56
N TYR A 226 0.70 -7.69 19.44
CA TYR A 226 0.27 -9.02 19.00
C TYR A 226 0.84 -10.17 19.85
N ASP A 227 2.11 -10.10 20.25
CA ASP A 227 2.81 -11.17 20.99
C ASP A 227 2.64 -11.10 22.52
N GLY A 228 2.15 -9.98 23.07
CA GLY A 228 2.01 -9.78 24.52
C GLY A 228 1.00 -8.73 24.98
N GLY A 229 0.17 -8.20 24.08
CA GLY A 229 -0.88 -7.24 24.45
C GLY A 229 -2.07 -7.88 25.17
N PRO A 230 -2.93 -7.07 25.81
CA PRO A 230 -4.12 -7.54 26.56
C PRO A 230 -5.14 -8.32 25.72
N TYR A 231 -4.96 -8.40 24.39
CA TYR A 231 -5.78 -9.14 23.45
C TYR A 231 -5.06 -10.32 22.77
N ALA A 232 -3.85 -10.70 23.22
CA ALA A 232 -3.16 -11.87 22.71
C ALA A 232 -4.03 -13.13 22.97
N PRO A 233 -4.34 -13.95 21.94
CA PRO A 233 -5.10 -15.18 22.16
C PRO A 233 -4.30 -16.08 23.11
N PRO A 234 -4.96 -16.73 24.10
CA PRO A 234 -4.26 -17.60 25.02
C PRO A 234 -3.53 -18.67 24.22
N ARG A 235 -2.22 -18.81 24.48
CA ARG A 235 -1.41 -19.89 23.91
C ARG A 235 -1.95 -21.20 24.47
N LEU A 236 -2.79 -21.89 23.70
CA LEU A 236 -3.14 -23.27 23.98
C LEU A 236 -1.89 -24.10 23.69
N PHE A 237 -1.43 -24.77 24.75
CA PHE A 237 -0.22 -25.58 24.87
C PHE A 237 0.05 -26.50 23.67
#